data_AF-A0A1J8PY51-F1
#
_entry.id   AF-A0A1J8PY51-F1
#
_cell.length_a   1.000
_cell.length_b   1.000
_cell.length_c   1.000
_cell.angle_alpha   90.00
_cell.angle_beta   90.00
_cell.angle_gamma   90.00
#
_symmetry.space_group_name_H-M   'P 1'
#
loop_
_entity.id
_entity.type
_entity.pdbx_description
1 polymer ?
#
loop_
_entity_poly.entity_id
_entity_poly.type
_entity_poly.pdbx_seq_one_letter_code
_entity_poly.pdbx_strand_id
1 'polypeptide(L)'
;MVSATKFVLAAPTAVILGYKCTIDGRVPEESKTQKIQDWPEPKNATHVHGFLGTCSVLHIFIRDFARIACLLVKLTRKDEPFEFGDKHQTSMTLLKEAGAKSFSLWIHLLSLLDLY
;
A
#
# COMPACT_ATOMS: atom_id res chain seq x y z
N MET A 1 -20.47 -13.15 18.80
CA MET A 1 -20.10 -14.38 18.07
C MET A 1 -19.00 -14.04 17.09
N VAL A 2 -17.86 -14.71 17.15
CA VAL A 2 -16.79 -14.58 16.14
C VAL A 2 -17.10 -15.53 14.97
N SER A 3 -16.80 -15.10 13.73
CA SER A 3 -16.96 -15.94 12.55
C SER A 3 -15.94 -17.08 12.59
N ALA A 4 -16.42 -18.33 12.58
CA ALA A 4 -15.56 -19.52 12.64
C ALA A 4 -14.51 -19.54 11.51
N THR A 5 -14.88 -19.10 10.31
CA THR A 5 -13.99 -19.08 9.13
C THR A 5 -12.90 -18.00 9.22
N LYS A 6 -13.09 -16.94 10.01
CA LYS A 6 -12.14 -15.84 10.18
C LYS A 6 -11.34 -15.95 11.47
N PHE A 7 -11.64 -16.95 12.30
CA PHE A 7 -10.99 -17.15 13.58
C PHE A 7 -9.65 -17.87 13.38
N VAL A 8 -8.56 -17.22 13.79
CA VAL A 8 -7.20 -17.78 13.74
C VAL A 8 -6.67 -17.79 15.17
N LEU A 9 -6.26 -18.97 15.64
CA LEU A 9 -5.75 -19.17 17.00
C LEU A 9 -4.39 -19.84 16.96
N ALA A 10 -3.42 -19.31 17.72
CA ALA A 10 -2.09 -19.89 17.92
C ALA A 10 -1.37 -20.31 16.62
N ALA A 11 -1.58 -19.57 15.52
CA ALA A 11 -0.95 -19.84 14.24
C ALA A 11 0.35 -19.03 14.08
N PRO A 12 1.39 -19.58 13.43
CA PRO A 12 2.64 -18.85 13.16
C PRO A 12 2.46 -17.69 12.18
N THR A 13 1.35 -17.68 11.45
CA THR A 13 0.97 -16.60 10.53
C THR A 13 -0.52 -16.31 10.61
N ALA A 14 -0.92 -15.04 10.52
CA ALA A 14 -2.32 -14.62 10.47
C ALA A 14 -2.49 -13.40 9.55
N VAL A 15 -3.64 -13.30 8.87
CA VAL A 15 -3.99 -12.09 8.10
C VAL A 15 -4.82 -11.16 8.96
N ILE A 16 -4.31 -9.96 9.23
CA ILE A 16 -4.93 -8.95 10.09
C ILE A 16 -4.93 -7.62 9.33
N LEU A 17 -6.10 -7.02 9.14
CA LEU A 17 -6.28 -5.72 8.48
C LEU A 17 -5.64 -5.59 7.08
N GLY A 18 -5.53 -6.70 6.34
CA GLY A 18 -4.90 -6.72 5.01
C GLY A 18 -3.36 -6.83 5.04
N TYR A 19 -2.80 -7.20 6.18
CA TYR A 19 -1.40 -7.57 6.34
C TYR A 19 -1.29 -9.04 6.72
N LYS A 20 -0.32 -9.74 6.14
CA LYS A 20 0.09 -11.05 6.63
C LYS A 20 1.13 -10.82 7.74
N CYS A 21 0.73 -11.13 8.96
CA CYS A 21 1.59 -11.12 10.13
C CYS A 21 2.26 -12.50 10.24
N THR A 22 3.58 -12.52 10.33
CA THR A 22 4.41 -13.71 10.55
C THR A 22 5.27 -13.47 11.79
N ILE A 23 6.04 -14.49 12.19
CA ILE A 23 7.00 -14.32 13.30
C ILE A 23 8.09 -13.28 12.98
N ASP A 24 8.45 -13.17 11.70
CA ASP A 24 9.46 -12.23 11.20
C ASP A 24 8.91 -10.81 10.95
N GLY A 25 7.64 -10.56 11.28
CA GLY A 25 7.02 -9.24 11.21
C GLY A 25 5.76 -9.17 10.35
N ARG A 26 5.59 -8.07 9.62
CA ARG A 26 4.41 -7.80 8.80
C ARG A 26 4.81 -7.66 7.35
N VAL A 27 4.05 -8.31 6.48
CA VAL A 27 4.14 -8.14 5.03
C VAL A 27 2.76 -7.80 4.45
N PRO A 28 2.69 -7.05 3.35
CA PRO A 28 1.43 -6.86 2.64
C PRO A 28 0.76 -8.18 2.28
N GLU A 29 -0.56 -8.24 2.38
CA GLU A 29 -1.30 -9.34 1.80
C GLU A 29 -1.23 -9.27 0.26
N GLU A 30 -0.93 -10.38 -0.39
CA GLU A 30 -0.76 -10.47 -1.84
C GLU A 30 -1.99 -9.95 -2.61
N SER A 31 -3.20 -10.22 -2.10
CA SER A 31 -4.45 -9.74 -2.70
C SER A 31 -4.57 -8.22 -2.73
N LYS A 32 -3.93 -7.51 -1.80
CA LYS A 32 -3.88 -6.04 -1.74
C LYS A 32 -2.85 -5.50 -2.72
N THR A 33 -1.69 -6.14 -2.77
CA THR A 33 -0.61 -5.77 -3.69
C THR A 33 -1.02 -5.96 -5.15
N GLN A 34 -1.66 -7.09 -5.49
CA GLN A 34 -2.19 -7.35 -6.83
C GLN A 34 -3.21 -6.29 -7.25
N LYS A 35 -4.15 -5.93 -6.38
CA LYS A 35 -5.13 -4.87 -6.66
C LYS A 35 -4.50 -3.52 -6.99
N ILE A 36 -3.38 -3.18 -6.36
CA ILE A 36 -2.66 -1.93 -6.66
C ILE A 36 -1.96 -2.04 -8.01
N GLN A 37 -1.31 -3.17 -8.30
CA GLN A 37 -0.62 -3.41 -9.58
C GLN A 37 -1.59 -3.37 -10.77
N ASP A 38 -2.70 -4.10 -10.64
CA ASP A 38 -3.74 -4.25 -11.66
C ASP A 38 -4.64 -3.02 -11.79
N TRP A 39 -4.44 -1.99 -10.98
CA TRP A 39 -5.30 -0.82 -10.97
C TRP A 39 -5.27 -0.12 -12.35
N PRO A 40 -6.40 0.08 -13.02
CA PRO A 40 -6.43 0.68 -14.35
C PRO A 40 -6.07 2.17 -14.29
N GLU A 41 -5.70 2.75 -15.44
CA GLU A 41 -5.46 4.20 -15.52
C GLU A 41 -6.72 4.98 -15.07
N PRO A 42 -6.59 5.89 -14.09
CA PRO A 42 -7.73 6.59 -13.53
C PRO A 42 -8.24 7.64 -14.50
N LYS A 43 -9.54 7.57 -14.81
CA LYS A 43 -10.21 8.50 -15.74
C LYS A 43 -10.87 9.70 -15.06
N ASN A 44 -10.92 9.70 -13.73
CA ASN A 44 -11.56 10.74 -12.93
C ASN A 44 -10.92 10.85 -11.53
N ALA A 45 -11.17 11.96 -10.85
CA ALA A 45 -10.70 12.22 -9.50
C ALA A 45 -11.15 11.14 -8.49
N THR A 46 -12.36 10.57 -8.67
CA THR A 46 -12.88 9.49 -7.81
C THR A 46 -12.04 8.22 -7.90
N HIS A 47 -11.59 7.83 -9.09
CA HIS A 47 -10.73 6.68 -9.31
C HIS A 47 -9.34 6.92 -8.72
N VAL A 48 -8.81 8.14 -8.83
CA VAL A 48 -7.55 8.52 -8.16
C VAL A 48 -7.69 8.45 -6.65
N HIS A 49 -8.79 8.96 -6.08
CA HIS A 49 -9.05 8.89 -4.64
C HIS A 49 -9.18 7.43 -4.17
N GLY A 50 -9.87 6.57 -4.93
CA GLY A 50 -9.96 5.13 -4.65
C GLY A 50 -8.61 4.42 -4.71
N PHE A 51 -7.76 4.77 -5.69
CA PHE A 51 -6.40 4.25 -5.79
C PHE A 51 -5.55 4.65 -4.59
N LEU A 52 -5.56 5.93 -4.22
CA LEU A 52 -4.82 6.46 -3.07
C LEU A 52 -5.29 5.82 -1.76
N GLY A 53 -6.60 5.68 -1.58
CA GLY A 53 -7.17 4.97 -0.44
C GLY A 53 -6.68 3.52 -0.35
N THR A 54 -6.60 2.81 -1.48
CA THR A 54 -6.09 1.44 -1.52
C THR A 54 -4.59 1.38 -1.19
N CYS A 55 -3.80 2.27 -1.77
CA CYS A 55 -2.36 2.35 -1.51
C CYS A 55 -2.05 2.79 -0.08
N SER A 56 -2.95 3.55 0.57
CA SER A 56 -2.78 4.01 1.94
C SER A 56 -2.69 2.85 2.95
N VAL A 57 -3.28 1.69 2.65
CA VAL A 57 -3.13 0.49 3.48
C VAL A 57 -1.68 -0.01 3.44
N LEU A 58 -0.95 0.20 2.34
CA LEU A 58 0.43 -0.24 2.21
C LEU A 58 1.45 0.90 2.41
N HIS A 59 1.03 2.09 2.86
CA HIS A 59 1.91 3.26 2.91
C HIS A 59 3.15 3.04 3.78
N ILE A 60 3.06 2.23 4.83
CA ILE A 60 4.18 1.95 5.74
C ILE A 60 5.34 1.22 5.06
N PHE A 61 5.05 0.50 3.96
CA PHE A 61 6.05 -0.24 3.19
C PHE A 61 6.62 0.57 2.02
N ILE A 62 6.01 1.73 1.72
CA ILE A 62 6.39 2.58 0.59
C ILE A 62 7.20 3.76 1.12
N ARG A 63 8.52 3.74 0.88
CA ARG A 63 9.38 4.90 1.19
C ARG A 63 8.89 6.13 0.41
N ASP A 64 8.87 7.28 1.07
CA ASP A 64 8.41 8.56 0.51
C ASP A 64 6.97 8.56 -0.02
N PHE A 65 6.08 7.68 0.49
CA PHE A 65 4.69 7.58 0.04
C PHE A 65 4.01 8.95 -0.11
N ALA A 66 4.09 9.80 0.91
CA ALA A 66 3.44 11.12 0.89
C ALA A 66 3.94 12.02 -0.26
N ARG A 67 5.24 11.96 -0.57
CA ARG A 67 5.86 12.75 -1.65
C ARG A 67 5.34 12.30 -3.02
N ILE A 68 5.25 10.99 -3.23
CA ILE A 68 4.77 10.41 -4.50
C ILE A 68 3.26 10.61 -4.64
N ALA A 69 2.51 10.33 -3.57
CA ALA A 69 1.06 10.49 -3.52
C ALA A 69 0.60 11.96 -3.68
N CYS A 70 1.42 12.94 -3.26
CA CYS A 70 1.10 14.36 -3.38
C CYS A 70 0.73 14.77 -4.82
N LEU A 71 1.41 14.21 -5.82
CA LEU A 71 1.11 14.50 -7.23
C LEU A 71 -0.30 14.02 -7.63
N LEU A 72 -0.73 12.87 -7.11
CA LEU A 72 -2.07 12.34 -7.36
C LEU A 72 -3.14 13.02 -6.49
N VAL A 73 -2.80 13.44 -5.26
CA VAL A 73 -3.72 14.18 -4.38
C VAL A 73 -4.12 15.51 -5.01
N LYS A 74 -3.21 16.19 -5.73
CA LYS A 74 -3.53 17.43 -6.45
C LYS A 74 -4.65 17.22 -7.48
N LEU A 75 -4.68 16.08 -8.18
CA LEU A 75 -5.76 15.72 -9.12
C LEU A 75 -7.13 15.50 -8.47
N THR A 76 -7.18 15.37 -7.14
CA THR A 76 -8.45 15.17 -6.40
C THR A 76 -9.03 16.47 -5.85
N ARG A 77 -8.35 17.61 -6.05
CA ARG A 77 -8.82 18.93 -5.60
C ARG A 77 -9.99 19.40 -6.46
N LYS A 78 -11.00 20.01 -5.84
CA LYS A 78 -12.21 20.47 -6.52
C LYS A 78 -11.98 21.60 -7.52
N ASP A 79 -10.93 22.39 -7.31
CA ASP A 79 -10.71 23.64 -8.04
C ASP A 79 -9.83 23.46 -9.29
N GLU A 80 -9.39 22.23 -9.58
CA GLU A 80 -8.39 21.95 -10.62
C GLU A 80 -8.98 21.00 -11.69
N PRO A 81 -8.87 21.32 -12.99
CA PRO A 81 -9.32 20.42 -14.04
C PRO A 81 -8.57 19.09 -13.96
N PHE A 82 -9.30 17.99 -14.17
CA PHE A 82 -8.71 16.66 -14.15
C PHE A 82 -7.89 16.42 -15.43
N GLU A 83 -6.58 16.60 -15.32
CA GLU A 83 -5.63 16.32 -16.40
C GLU A 83 -4.61 15.27 -15.96
N PHE A 84 -4.87 14.02 -16.35
CA PHE A 84 -3.94 12.94 -16.12
C PHE A 84 -2.85 12.98 -17.19
N GLY A 85 -1.60 13.15 -16.77
CA GLY A 85 -0.44 13.35 -17.66
C GLY A 85 0.77 12.58 -17.16
N ASP A 86 1.90 12.72 -17.85
CA ASP A 86 3.08 11.88 -17.64
C ASP A 86 3.61 11.87 -16.20
N LYS A 87 3.56 13.02 -15.51
CA LYS A 87 3.99 13.14 -14.11
C LYS A 87 3.07 12.34 -13.18
N HIS A 88 1.76 12.34 -13.46
CA HIS A 88 0.76 11.59 -12.71
C HIS A 88 0.91 10.09 -12.97
N GLN A 89 1.10 9.70 -14.23
CA GLN A 89 1.37 8.31 -14.61
C GLN A 89 2.65 7.78 -13.96
N THR A 90 3.74 8.56 -14.01
CA THR A 90 5.00 8.18 -13.35
C THR A 90 4.80 7.98 -11.85
N SER A 91 4.06 8.88 -11.19
CA SER A 91 3.76 8.74 -9.75
C SER A 91 2.94 7.50 -9.45
N MET A 92 1.96 7.19 -10.30
CA MET A 92 1.14 5.98 -10.17
C MET A 92 1.98 4.72 -10.35
N THR A 93 2.83 4.66 -11.37
CA THR A 93 3.75 3.54 -11.61
C THR A 93 4.71 3.34 -10.45
N LEU A 94 5.29 4.42 -9.90
CA LEU A 94 6.16 4.34 -8.72
C LEU A 94 5.43 3.75 -7.50
N LEU A 95 4.18 4.12 -7.27
CA LEU A 95 3.37 3.54 -6.18
C LEU A 95 3.07 2.06 -6.41
N LYS A 96 2.79 1.65 -7.67
CA LYS A 96 2.59 0.24 -8.03
C LYS A 96 3.84 -0.60 -7.81
N GLU A 97 4.98 -0.11 -8.26
CA GLU A 97 6.27 -0.80 -8.08
C GLU A 97 6.68 -0.86 -6.61
N ALA A 98 6.49 0.22 -5.85
CA ALA A 98 6.81 0.23 -4.42
C ALA A 98 5.90 -0.71 -3.62
N GLY A 99 4.61 -0.79 -4.00
CA GLY A 99 3.69 -1.80 -3.45
C GLY A 99 4.18 -3.23 -3.72
N ALA A 100 4.70 -3.50 -4.93
CA ALA A 100 5.24 -4.81 -5.32
C ALA A 100 6.52 -5.20 -4.56
N LYS A 101 7.41 -4.24 -4.32
CA LYS A 101 8.72 -4.46 -3.68
C LYS A 101 8.68 -4.39 -2.15
N SER A 102 7.50 -4.31 -1.56
CA SER A 102 7.32 -4.13 -0.11
C SER A 102 8.11 -5.13 0.70
N PHE A 103 9.18 -4.64 1.31
CA PHE A 103 10.12 -5.39 2.13
C PHE A 103 9.52 -5.63 3.51
N SER A 104 9.83 -6.77 4.14
CA SER A 104 9.46 -7.00 5.55
C SER A 104 10.07 -5.90 6.43
N LEU A 105 9.23 -5.10 7.07
CA LEU A 105 9.64 -3.93 7.86
C LEU A 105 10.40 -4.28 9.14
N TRP A 106 10.45 -5.56 9.54
CA TRP A 106 10.99 -5.98 10.83
C TRP A 106 12.42 -6.53 10.78
N ILE A 107 12.87 -7.06 9.64
CA ILE A 107 14.25 -7.57 9.51
C ILE A 107 15.28 -6.45 9.74
N HIS A 108 14.97 -5.22 9.31
CA HIS A 108 15.91 -4.10 9.45
C HIS A 108 15.90 -3.42 10.83
N LEU A 109 14.81 -3.52 11.58
CA LEU A 109 14.73 -2.95 12.93
C LEU A 109 15.39 -3.84 13.98
N LEU A 110 15.33 -5.17 13.82
CA LEU A 110 16.05 -6.11 14.70
C LEU A 110 17.56 -6.10 14.43
N SER A 111 18.00 -5.98 13.17
CA SER A 111 19.44 -5.84 12.86
C SER A 111 20.10 -4.59 13.47
N LEU A 112 19.31 -3.58 13.85
CA LEU A 112 19.78 -2.37 14.54
C LEU A 112 19.74 -2.50 16.07
N LEU A 113 18.96 -3.43 16.61
CA LEU A 113 18.87 -3.72 18.04
C LEU A 113 19.83 -4.83 18.48
N ASP A 114 20.30 -5.69 17.57
CA ASP A 114 21.39 -6.65 17.82
C ASP A 114 22.81 -6.04 17.68
N LEU A 115 22.91 -4.72 17.47
CA LEU A 115 24.17 -3.96 17.39
C LEU A 115 24.37 -2.97 18.56
N TYR A 116 23.66 -3.16 19.68
CA TYR A 116 23.88 -2.45 20.94
C TYR A 116 23.73 -3.40 22.13
#